data_AF-A0AAD7DKL8-F1
#
_entry.id   AF-A0AAD7DKL8-F1
#
_cell.length_a   1.000
_cell.length_b   1.000
_cell.length_c   1.000
_cell.angle_alpha   90.00
_cell.angle_beta   90.00
_cell.angle_gamma   90.00
#
_symmetry.space_group_name_H-M   'P 1'
#
loop_
_entity.id
_entity.type
_entity.pdbx_description
1 polymer ?
#
loop_
_entity_poly.entity_id
_entity_poly.type
_entity_poly.pdbx_seq_one_letter_code
_entity_poly.pdbx_strand_id
1 'polypeptide(L)'
;MHPALCVSRLKDLPSTIRDTAYAAANGSMQNMVFVNAFATKLPPDRAILLLPVFYVHLSMGNIPASTELDGPQPTWTVRKGTQMAVFALEGLYSIRGIPEDACPDLWPHLWKWVHFLFTFREQLHWIGSLTEQGICNDLLKFVGLFVGGRTAMSLFCSTEGFLFIIGRAWFFLLEIENFEGDFQGYDSLYSLIECHIDLGVPENLAQLAEGAGGGFYRLGFLVVRQMRRVLPSRDVVLSERSISFFHLILAILHKIEDIIAVGQVYALHPLTVALLPHGIVKTLTTIAWTLSRTTITKPTKPFIAPNVPFTNSLSILGQIFVSPNGHQQLPEALECGLLEVLVSAGTSFLEAEYIILKVLVPFTLYHNVLSALDVALLEVAEMERDDKFLRSEVYLSWSRFRPIANRRLMIFKRFHREVDKACDNIEDSANVLVVKAFIIALVNVKFTTGVMAVTAKTALPAIHCLSMSNSSRPDEHTGLRVRERSFLRSMMNYEYCSSPSAQRKEIAFMNNDPNAISFTLFDYTLVEPKLEITVKSVTDAGELGLAPQWHAAVARAAESGGRIRLHVMRITKDAFPPLAIPGRVYQGVSGTRRRIQAVMATRR
;
A
#
# COMPACT_ATOMS: atom_id res chain seq x y z
N MET A 1 23.06 -25.55 29.00
CA MET A 1 22.25 -26.78 28.95
C MET A 1 21.28 -26.82 30.10
N HIS A 2 20.03 -26.48 29.79
CA HIS A 2 18.90 -26.37 30.69
C HIS A 2 18.53 -27.73 31.30
N PRO A 3 18.11 -27.81 32.59
CA PRO A 3 17.81 -29.08 33.25
C PRO A 3 16.75 -29.94 32.58
N ALA A 4 15.79 -29.34 31.85
CA ALA A 4 14.77 -30.07 31.11
C ALA A 4 15.33 -30.87 29.90
N LEU A 5 16.54 -30.55 29.45
CA LEU A 5 17.20 -31.20 28.32
C LEU A 5 18.14 -32.34 28.76
N CYS A 6 18.35 -32.53 30.06
CA CYS A 6 19.29 -33.49 30.60
C CYS A 6 18.73 -34.92 30.61
N VAL A 7 19.47 -35.89 30.05
CA VAL A 7 19.10 -37.33 30.04
C VAL A 7 18.86 -37.89 31.45
N SER A 8 19.46 -37.30 32.49
CA SER A 8 19.21 -37.67 33.88
C SER A 8 17.76 -37.46 34.33
N ARG A 9 16.97 -36.66 33.62
CA ARG A 9 15.53 -36.48 33.85
C ARG A 9 14.68 -37.67 33.43
N LEU A 10 15.18 -38.54 32.56
CA LEU A 10 14.42 -39.72 32.11
C LEU A 10 14.10 -40.68 33.28
N LYS A 11 14.85 -40.62 34.37
CA LYS A 11 14.57 -41.40 35.60
C LYS A 11 13.20 -41.06 36.21
N ASP A 12 12.68 -39.86 35.94
CA ASP A 12 11.41 -39.36 36.47
C ASP A 12 10.21 -39.88 35.64
N LEU A 13 10.46 -40.53 34.48
CA LEU A 13 9.40 -41.13 33.65
C LEU A 13 8.79 -42.37 34.33
N PRO A 14 7.52 -42.69 34.02
CA PRO A 14 6.92 -43.97 34.40
C PRO A 14 7.77 -45.15 33.94
N SER A 15 7.88 -46.19 34.76
CA SER A 15 8.66 -47.40 34.46
C SER A 15 8.26 -48.05 33.12
N THR A 16 7.00 -47.91 32.72
CA THR A 16 6.45 -48.44 31.46
C THR A 16 7.07 -47.84 30.19
N ILE A 17 7.67 -46.65 30.25
CA ILE A 17 8.33 -46.00 29.09
C ILE A 17 9.80 -45.67 29.35
N ARG A 18 10.24 -45.69 30.62
CA ARG A 18 11.59 -45.27 31.01
C ARG A 18 12.69 -46.00 30.22
N ASP A 19 12.63 -47.33 30.17
CA ASP A 19 13.65 -48.13 29.49
C ASP A 19 13.63 -47.90 27.98
N THR A 20 12.44 -47.77 27.39
CA THR A 20 12.24 -47.38 25.99
C THR A 20 12.84 -46.00 25.70
N ALA A 21 12.63 -45.02 26.58
CA ALA A 21 13.17 -43.67 26.43
C ALA A 21 14.71 -43.65 26.53
N TYR A 22 15.31 -44.40 27.46
CA TYR A 22 16.77 -44.54 27.53
C TYR A 22 17.34 -45.23 26.28
N ALA A 23 16.70 -46.30 25.82
CA ALA A 23 17.14 -46.99 24.61
C ALA A 23 17.00 -46.11 23.36
N ALA A 24 15.94 -45.30 23.27
CA ALA A 24 15.75 -44.30 22.21
C ALA A 24 16.84 -43.23 22.28
N ALA A 25 17.14 -42.67 23.46
CA ALA A 25 18.22 -41.70 23.65
C ALA A 25 19.60 -42.27 23.25
N ASN A 26 19.82 -43.57 23.42
CA ASN A 26 21.02 -44.28 22.99
C ASN A 26 21.03 -44.68 21.49
N GLY A 27 20.06 -44.22 20.69
CA GLY A 27 20.05 -44.42 19.24
C GLY A 27 19.29 -45.65 18.73
N SER A 28 18.37 -46.19 19.53
CA SER A 28 17.43 -47.23 19.07
C SER A 28 16.26 -46.62 18.29
N MET A 29 16.23 -46.85 16.97
CA MET A 29 15.20 -46.32 16.07
C MET A 29 13.81 -46.87 16.36
N GLN A 30 13.71 -48.16 16.67
CA GLN A 30 12.42 -48.78 17.04
C GLN A 30 11.82 -48.12 18.29
N ASN A 31 12.65 -47.91 19.32
CA ASN A 31 12.19 -47.27 20.55
C ASN A 31 11.87 -45.79 20.35
N MET A 32 12.57 -45.09 19.43
CA MET A 32 12.24 -43.72 19.05
C MET A 32 10.82 -43.60 18.50
N VAL A 33 10.42 -44.52 17.61
CA VAL A 33 9.05 -44.56 17.06
C VAL A 33 8.02 -44.77 18.18
N PHE A 34 8.30 -45.65 19.14
CA PHE A 34 7.44 -45.84 20.32
C PHE A 34 7.36 -44.59 21.19
N VAL A 35 8.48 -43.91 21.43
CA VAL A 35 8.52 -42.66 22.22
C VAL A 35 7.68 -41.57 21.54
N ASN A 36 7.80 -41.38 20.23
CA ASN A 36 6.99 -40.41 19.48
C ASN A 36 5.49 -40.69 19.61
N ALA A 37 5.09 -41.96 19.42
CA ALA A 37 3.69 -42.37 19.54
C ALA A 37 3.13 -42.20 20.96
N PHE A 38 4.00 -42.18 21.97
CA PHE A 38 3.62 -42.01 23.37
C PHE A 38 3.63 -40.55 23.81
N ALA A 39 4.52 -39.71 23.26
CA ALA A 39 4.63 -38.29 23.56
C ALA A 39 3.29 -37.55 23.33
N THR A 40 2.59 -37.88 22.25
CA THR A 40 1.27 -37.30 21.89
C THR A 40 0.15 -37.71 22.85
N LYS A 41 0.32 -38.80 23.60
CA LYS A 41 -0.70 -39.35 24.53
C LYS A 41 -0.48 -38.92 25.97
N LEU A 42 0.70 -38.38 26.29
CA LEU A 42 1.05 -37.97 27.64
C LEU A 42 0.46 -36.59 27.97
N PRO A 43 0.05 -36.36 29.24
CA PRO A 43 -0.18 -35.01 29.75
C PRO A 43 1.06 -34.11 29.56
N PRO A 44 0.90 -32.79 29.29
CA PRO A 44 2.01 -31.89 28.99
C PRO A 44 3.15 -31.90 30.04
N ASP A 45 2.79 -31.95 31.32
CA ASP A 45 3.72 -32.02 32.46
C ASP A 45 4.56 -33.29 32.51
N ARG A 46 4.12 -34.37 31.85
CA ARG A 46 4.87 -35.62 31.71
C ARG A 46 5.55 -35.75 30.36
N ALA A 47 4.94 -35.22 29.30
CA ALA A 47 5.52 -35.22 27.96
C ALA A 47 6.85 -34.47 27.92
N ILE A 48 6.97 -33.37 28.68
CA ILE A 48 8.22 -32.61 28.84
C ILE A 48 9.40 -33.48 29.33
N LEU A 49 9.15 -34.55 30.10
CA LEU A 49 10.21 -35.44 30.57
C LEU A 49 10.86 -36.25 29.43
N LEU A 50 10.23 -36.32 28.25
CA LEU A 50 10.80 -36.96 27.05
C LEU A 50 11.70 -36.01 26.25
N LEU A 51 11.71 -34.72 26.56
CA LEU A 51 12.50 -33.70 25.85
C LEU A 51 14.00 -34.06 25.71
N PRO A 52 14.67 -34.67 26.71
CA PRO A 52 16.07 -35.11 26.56
C PRO A 52 16.29 -36.15 25.47
N VAL A 53 15.31 -37.02 25.20
CA VAL A 53 15.40 -38.05 24.15
C VAL A 53 15.54 -37.38 22.79
N PHE A 54 14.69 -36.38 22.52
CA PHE A 54 14.70 -35.65 21.26
C PHE A 54 15.93 -34.75 21.14
N TYR A 55 16.28 -34.04 22.21
CA TYR A 55 17.42 -33.13 22.23
C TYR A 55 18.76 -33.81 21.89
N VAL A 56 19.02 -35.01 22.41
CA VAL A 56 20.26 -35.77 22.14
C VAL A 56 20.47 -36.04 20.64
N HIS A 57 19.39 -36.33 19.91
CA HIS A 57 19.46 -36.63 18.48
C HIS A 57 19.57 -35.37 17.62
N LEU A 58 19.23 -34.20 18.16
CA LEU A 58 19.38 -32.91 17.50
C LEU A 58 20.78 -32.28 17.70
N SER A 59 21.73 -32.99 18.31
CA SER A 59 23.11 -32.49 18.47
C SER A 59 23.76 -32.09 17.14
N MET A 60 24.48 -30.95 17.11
CA MET A 60 25.02 -30.37 15.88
C MET A 60 26.05 -31.27 15.19
N GLY A 61 26.78 -32.09 15.95
CA GLY A 61 27.80 -32.99 15.41
C GLY A 61 27.23 -34.15 14.60
N ASN A 62 25.91 -34.33 14.59
CA ASN A 62 25.23 -35.40 13.86
C ASN A 62 24.73 -34.97 12.48
N ILE A 63 24.87 -33.69 12.11
CA ILE A 63 24.42 -33.20 10.80
C ILE A 63 25.44 -33.64 9.73
N PRO A 64 25.02 -34.41 8.71
CA PRO A 64 25.90 -34.85 7.64
C PRO A 64 26.48 -33.68 6.85
N ALA A 65 27.70 -33.82 6.34
CA ALA A 65 28.25 -32.88 5.38
C ALA A 65 27.54 -33.03 4.03
N SER A 66 27.43 -31.94 3.24
CA SER A 66 26.77 -31.97 1.93
C SER A 66 27.39 -33.01 1.00
N THR A 67 28.71 -33.16 1.04
CA THR A 67 29.47 -34.15 0.27
C THR A 67 29.09 -35.60 0.58
N GLU A 68 28.53 -35.88 1.76
CA GLU A 68 28.06 -37.21 2.15
C GLU A 68 26.67 -37.54 1.55
N LEU A 69 25.97 -36.54 1.04
CA LEU A 69 24.67 -36.67 0.37
C LEU A 69 24.79 -36.76 -1.16
N ASP A 70 25.90 -36.26 -1.73
CA ASP A 70 26.12 -36.19 -3.19
C ASP A 70 26.38 -37.57 -3.85
N GLY A 71 26.59 -38.62 -3.05
CA GLY A 71 26.78 -39.98 -3.54
C GLY A 71 25.47 -40.67 -3.99
N PRO A 72 25.54 -41.73 -4.81
CA PRO A 72 24.36 -42.45 -5.31
C PRO A 72 23.50 -43.05 -4.20
N GLN A 73 24.10 -43.36 -3.04
CA GLN A 73 23.40 -43.74 -1.80
C GLN A 73 24.25 -43.28 -0.59
N PRO A 74 23.70 -42.51 0.36
CA PRO A 74 24.40 -42.23 1.61
C PRO A 74 24.63 -43.49 2.43
N THR A 75 25.64 -43.43 3.30
CA THR A 75 25.97 -44.52 4.22
C THR A 75 24.80 -44.82 5.17
N TRP A 76 24.73 -46.06 5.68
CA TRP A 76 23.74 -46.44 6.68
C TRP A 76 23.77 -45.53 7.92
N THR A 77 24.96 -45.11 8.36
CA THR A 77 25.13 -44.21 9.50
C THR A 77 24.48 -42.85 9.26
N VAL A 78 24.72 -42.26 8.07
CA VAL A 78 24.09 -41.00 7.67
C VAL A 78 22.57 -41.15 7.61
N ARG A 79 22.08 -42.20 6.95
CA ARG A 79 20.63 -42.48 6.86
C ARG A 79 19.97 -42.61 8.22
N LYS A 80 20.55 -43.46 9.09
CA LYS A 80 20.05 -43.68 10.44
C LYS A 80 20.09 -42.39 11.26
N GLY A 81 21.19 -41.63 11.20
CA GLY A 81 21.33 -40.36 11.92
C GLY A 81 20.28 -39.34 11.50
N THR A 82 20.13 -39.10 10.19
CA THR A 82 19.14 -38.17 9.67
C THR A 82 17.71 -38.62 10.01
N GLN A 83 17.40 -39.91 9.90
CA GLN A 83 16.07 -40.42 10.24
C GLN A 83 15.76 -40.30 11.74
N MET A 84 16.74 -40.53 12.62
CA MET A 84 16.61 -40.28 14.06
C MET A 84 16.36 -38.80 14.36
N ALA A 85 17.03 -37.89 13.65
CA ALA A 85 16.80 -36.45 13.80
C ALA A 85 15.40 -36.03 13.32
N VAL A 86 14.91 -36.57 12.20
CA VAL A 86 13.53 -36.34 11.74
C VAL A 86 12.53 -36.81 12.78
N PHE A 87 12.67 -38.03 13.31
CA PHE A 87 11.82 -38.50 14.40
C PHE A 87 11.95 -37.64 15.66
N ALA A 88 13.13 -37.12 15.96
CA ALA A 88 13.32 -36.23 17.11
C ALA A 88 12.59 -34.90 16.94
N LEU A 89 12.61 -34.32 15.73
CA LEU A 89 11.83 -33.13 15.41
C LEU A 89 10.33 -33.41 15.55
N GLU A 90 9.80 -34.45 14.91
CA GLU A 90 8.38 -34.84 14.99
C GLU A 90 7.90 -35.03 16.45
N GLY A 91 8.72 -35.72 17.25
CA GLY A 91 8.46 -35.92 18.67
C GLY A 91 8.51 -34.62 19.47
N LEU A 92 9.49 -33.76 19.19
CA LEU A 92 9.64 -32.46 19.83
C LEU A 92 8.44 -31.54 19.59
N TYR A 93 7.95 -31.51 18.35
CA TYR A 93 6.77 -30.72 17.97
C TYR A 93 5.48 -31.17 18.64
N SER A 94 5.47 -32.39 19.18
CA SER A 94 4.34 -32.95 19.94
C SER A 94 4.39 -32.61 21.43
N ILE A 95 5.52 -32.14 21.98
CA ILE A 95 5.63 -31.77 23.40
C ILE A 95 5.07 -30.37 23.61
N ARG A 96 3.96 -30.27 24.36
CA ARG A 96 3.43 -29.00 24.87
C ARG A 96 4.08 -28.64 26.22
N GLY A 97 4.20 -27.35 26.51
CA GLY A 97 4.69 -26.86 27.80
C GLY A 97 6.22 -26.87 27.95
N ILE A 98 6.96 -26.80 26.83
CA ILE A 98 8.42 -26.62 26.88
C ILE A 98 8.73 -25.28 27.58
N PRO A 99 9.61 -25.24 28.60
CA PRO A 99 9.97 -24.01 29.30
C PRO A 99 10.64 -23.03 28.35
N GLU A 100 10.25 -21.76 28.40
CA GLU A 100 10.80 -20.72 27.52
C GLU A 100 12.32 -20.55 27.70
N ASP A 101 12.81 -20.69 28.93
CA ASP A 101 14.23 -20.62 29.30
C ASP A 101 15.07 -21.82 28.81
N ALA A 102 14.43 -22.90 28.37
CA ALA A 102 15.10 -24.00 27.67
C ALA A 102 15.36 -23.68 26.18
N CYS A 103 14.63 -22.70 25.61
CA CYS A 103 14.67 -22.39 24.19
C CYS A 103 16.05 -21.94 23.69
N PRO A 104 16.84 -21.11 24.42
CA PRO A 104 18.20 -20.74 23.98
C PRO A 104 19.15 -21.92 23.80
N ASP A 105 18.99 -22.99 24.58
CA ASP A 105 19.77 -24.22 24.43
C ASP A 105 19.20 -25.13 23.34
N LEU A 106 17.87 -25.21 23.20
CA LEU A 106 17.20 -26.12 22.26
C LEU A 106 17.22 -25.61 20.80
N TRP A 107 16.96 -24.32 20.62
CA TRP A 107 16.71 -23.72 19.30
C TRP A 107 17.90 -23.83 18.33
N PRO A 108 19.17 -23.55 18.71
CA PRO A 108 20.29 -23.66 17.78
C PRO A 108 20.46 -25.06 17.18
N HIS A 109 20.08 -26.08 17.94
CA HIS A 109 20.13 -27.48 17.53
C HIS A 109 18.98 -27.83 16.58
N LEU A 110 17.75 -27.47 16.97
CA LEU A 110 16.55 -27.63 16.15
C LEU A 110 16.70 -26.90 14.81
N TRP A 111 17.07 -25.62 14.85
CA TRP A 111 17.13 -24.78 13.67
C TRP A 111 18.13 -25.30 12.64
N LYS A 112 19.32 -25.75 13.07
CA LYS A 112 20.30 -26.33 12.14
C LYS A 112 19.76 -27.55 11.41
N TRP A 113 19.00 -28.40 12.11
CA TRP A 113 18.34 -29.54 11.49
C TRP A 113 17.22 -29.11 10.55
N VAL A 114 16.36 -28.17 10.95
CA VAL A 114 15.30 -27.63 10.07
C VAL A 114 15.89 -27.03 8.80
N HIS A 115 16.92 -26.20 8.93
CA HIS A 115 17.62 -25.60 7.80
C HIS A 115 18.24 -26.67 6.90
N PHE A 116 18.98 -27.63 7.47
CA PHE A 116 19.57 -28.74 6.71
C PHE A 116 18.50 -29.55 5.95
N LEU A 117 17.44 -29.97 6.64
CA LEU A 117 16.36 -30.75 6.04
C LEU A 117 15.66 -29.96 4.94
N PHE A 118 15.45 -28.66 5.12
CA PHE A 118 14.85 -27.79 4.12
C PHE A 118 15.74 -27.64 2.87
N THR A 119 17.03 -27.33 3.09
CA THR A 119 18.02 -27.11 2.01
C THR A 119 18.27 -28.37 1.20
N PHE A 120 18.45 -29.52 1.85
CA PHE A 120 18.85 -30.78 1.21
C PHE A 120 17.69 -31.77 0.96
N ARG A 121 16.43 -31.31 1.04
CA ARG A 121 15.25 -32.19 0.91
C ARG A 121 15.22 -33.06 -0.35
N GLU A 122 15.69 -32.53 -1.48
CA GLU A 122 15.72 -33.26 -2.76
C GLU A 122 16.69 -34.44 -2.70
N GLN A 123 17.83 -34.24 -2.04
CA GLN A 123 18.79 -35.30 -1.79
C GLN A 123 18.22 -36.32 -0.80
N LEU A 124 17.43 -35.89 0.20
CA LEU A 124 16.86 -36.75 1.25
C LEU A 124 15.60 -37.54 0.85
N HIS A 125 15.34 -37.75 -0.43
CA HIS A 125 14.11 -38.41 -0.95
C HIS A 125 13.83 -39.82 -0.39
N TRP A 126 14.84 -40.53 0.16
CA TRP A 126 14.63 -41.82 0.85
C TRP A 126 13.89 -41.68 2.20
N ILE A 127 13.73 -40.46 2.72
CA ILE A 127 12.90 -40.17 3.87
C ILE A 127 11.50 -39.82 3.35
N GLY A 128 10.66 -40.83 3.17
CA GLY A 128 9.35 -40.67 2.51
C GLY A 128 8.37 -39.71 3.19
N SER A 129 8.58 -39.36 4.47
CA SER A 129 7.77 -38.35 5.18
C SER A 129 8.24 -36.91 4.98
N LEU A 130 9.45 -36.69 4.44
CA LEU A 130 10.06 -35.38 4.37
C LEU A 130 9.54 -34.60 3.16
N THR A 131 8.56 -33.74 3.42
CA THR A 131 8.05 -32.79 2.44
C THR A 131 8.37 -31.37 2.87
N GLU A 132 8.54 -30.45 1.92
CA GLU A 132 8.77 -29.03 2.23
C GLU A 132 7.62 -28.46 3.09
N GLN A 133 6.39 -28.81 2.74
CA GLN A 133 5.19 -28.49 3.51
C GLN A 133 5.23 -29.07 4.92
N GLY A 134 5.64 -30.34 5.08
CA GLY A 134 5.75 -30.99 6.38
C GLY A 134 6.70 -30.25 7.31
N ILE A 135 7.90 -29.94 6.83
CA ILE A 135 8.91 -29.18 7.57
C ILE A 135 8.36 -27.82 8.01
N CYS A 136 7.74 -27.09 7.09
CA CYS A 136 7.14 -25.78 7.37
C CYS A 136 6.02 -25.84 8.42
N ASN A 137 5.09 -26.78 8.28
CA ASN A 137 3.96 -26.94 9.21
C ASN A 137 4.44 -27.28 10.62
N ASP A 138 5.41 -28.18 10.70
CA ASP A 138 5.94 -28.65 11.96
C ASP A 138 6.78 -27.58 12.67
N LEU A 139 7.54 -26.77 11.92
CA LEU A 139 8.18 -25.57 12.45
C LEU A 139 7.14 -24.57 12.99
N LEU A 140 6.05 -24.31 12.25
CA LEU A 140 5.01 -23.39 12.69
C LEU A 140 4.35 -23.86 14.00
N LYS A 141 4.07 -25.17 14.14
CA LYS A 141 3.55 -25.73 15.40
C LYS A 141 4.51 -25.48 16.56
N PHE A 142 5.80 -25.72 16.35
CA PHE A 142 6.82 -25.49 17.38
C PHE A 142 6.88 -24.04 17.82
N VAL A 143 6.99 -23.13 16.87
CA VAL A 143 7.03 -21.68 17.11
C VAL A 143 5.74 -21.24 17.81
N GLY A 144 4.60 -21.81 17.44
CA GLY A 144 3.30 -21.62 18.07
C GLY A 144 3.28 -21.88 19.58
N LEU A 145 4.12 -22.80 20.09
CA LEU A 145 4.23 -23.09 21.52
C LEU A 145 4.77 -21.92 22.34
N PHE A 146 5.53 -21.02 21.71
CA PHE A 146 6.26 -19.94 22.36
C PHE A 146 5.74 -18.55 22.03
N VAL A 147 4.60 -18.44 21.33
CA VAL A 147 4.05 -17.17 20.85
C VAL A 147 3.90 -16.11 21.96
N GLY A 148 3.58 -16.53 23.19
CA GLY A 148 3.49 -15.62 24.35
C GLY A 148 4.84 -15.25 24.98
N GLY A 149 5.92 -15.92 24.60
CA GLY A 149 7.26 -15.77 25.17
C GLY A 149 8.14 -14.81 24.38
N ARG A 150 8.54 -13.69 24.99
CA ARG A 150 9.35 -12.65 24.32
C ARG A 150 10.78 -13.11 24.02
N THR A 151 11.38 -13.91 24.89
CA THR A 151 12.78 -14.31 24.77
C THR A 151 12.97 -15.32 23.64
N ALA A 152 12.11 -16.35 23.60
CA ALA A 152 12.13 -17.34 22.52
C ALA A 152 11.87 -16.69 21.15
N MET A 153 10.89 -15.78 21.09
CA MET A 153 10.52 -15.15 19.83
C MET A 153 11.57 -14.16 19.31
N SER A 154 12.21 -13.39 20.19
CA SER A 154 13.36 -12.56 19.81
C SER A 154 14.48 -13.41 19.22
N LEU A 155 14.75 -14.59 19.80
CA LEU A 155 15.74 -15.52 19.29
C LEU A 155 15.37 -16.02 17.90
N PHE A 156 14.12 -16.47 17.70
CA PHE A 156 13.65 -16.97 16.41
C PHE A 156 13.75 -15.89 15.31
N CYS A 157 13.25 -14.69 15.58
CA CYS A 157 13.26 -13.60 14.60
C CYS A 157 14.67 -13.10 14.27
N SER A 158 15.63 -13.22 15.19
CA SER A 158 17.05 -12.92 14.93
C SER A 158 17.80 -14.04 14.19
N THR A 159 17.19 -15.20 14.00
CA THR A 159 17.86 -16.36 13.39
C THR A 159 17.85 -16.23 11.87
N GLU A 160 19.03 -16.32 11.26
CA GLU A 160 19.19 -16.24 9.80
C GLU A 160 18.35 -17.30 9.07
N GLY A 161 17.64 -16.87 8.03
CA GLY A 161 16.79 -17.73 7.20
C GLY A 161 15.45 -18.10 7.84
N PHE A 162 15.19 -17.72 9.10
CA PHE A 162 13.92 -18.02 9.76
C PHE A 162 12.74 -17.41 9.01
N LEU A 163 12.80 -16.12 8.72
CA LEU A 163 11.72 -15.41 8.02
C LEU A 163 11.50 -15.92 6.60
N PHE A 164 12.55 -16.38 5.93
CA PHE A 164 12.43 -17.07 4.65
C PHE A 164 11.59 -18.35 4.78
N ILE A 165 11.86 -19.21 5.77
CA ILE A 165 11.06 -20.43 5.98
C ILE A 165 9.62 -20.08 6.39
N ILE A 166 9.40 -19.01 7.15
CA ILE A 166 8.06 -18.52 7.47
C ILE A 166 7.30 -18.08 6.21
N GLY A 167 7.96 -17.37 5.29
CA GLY A 167 7.37 -17.00 3.99
C GLY A 167 6.99 -18.23 3.17
N ARG A 168 7.86 -19.26 3.16
CA ARG A 168 7.59 -20.57 2.53
C ARG A 168 6.41 -21.29 3.17
N ALA A 169 6.33 -21.28 4.50
CA ALA A 169 5.24 -21.90 5.22
C ALA A 169 3.89 -21.23 4.89
N TRP A 170 3.88 -19.89 4.81
CA TRP A 170 2.69 -19.14 4.41
C TRP A 170 2.25 -19.49 2.98
N PHE A 171 3.21 -19.60 2.06
CA PHE A 171 2.95 -20.05 0.69
C PHE A 171 2.22 -21.41 0.66
N PHE A 172 2.75 -22.43 1.35
CA PHE A 172 2.15 -23.76 1.36
C PHE A 172 0.77 -23.82 2.02
N LEU A 173 0.56 -23.03 3.09
CA LEU A 173 -0.74 -22.93 3.73
C LEU A 173 -1.81 -22.35 2.81
N LEU A 174 -1.44 -21.49 1.86
CA LEU A 174 -2.39 -20.80 1.00
C LEU A 174 -2.58 -21.41 -0.39
N GLU A 175 -1.52 -21.98 -0.97
CA GLU A 175 -1.56 -22.50 -2.34
C GLU A 175 -2.13 -23.90 -2.45
N ILE A 176 -1.96 -24.73 -1.43
CA ILE A 176 -2.44 -26.11 -1.46
C ILE A 176 -3.94 -26.11 -1.10
N GLU A 177 -4.78 -26.11 -2.13
CA GLU A 177 -6.25 -25.96 -2.08
C GLU A 177 -6.98 -26.94 -1.15
N ASN A 178 -6.31 -28.01 -0.70
CA ASN A 178 -6.87 -29.08 0.14
C ASN A 178 -6.51 -28.99 1.63
N PHE A 179 -6.08 -27.83 2.13
CA PHE A 179 -5.83 -27.69 3.57
C PHE A 179 -7.16 -27.56 4.35
N GLU A 180 -7.82 -28.70 4.53
CA GLU A 180 -8.80 -28.96 5.61
C GLU A 180 -8.11 -29.15 6.98
N GLY A 181 -6.76 -29.09 7.00
CA GLY A 181 -5.92 -29.26 8.16
C GLY A 181 -6.03 -28.13 9.18
N ASP A 182 -5.95 -28.53 10.44
CA ASP A 182 -5.98 -27.77 11.69
C ASP A 182 -5.64 -26.27 11.56
N PHE A 183 -6.60 -25.40 11.92
CA PHE A 183 -6.48 -23.93 11.99
C PHE A 183 -5.30 -23.44 12.87
N GLN A 184 -4.67 -24.34 13.62
CA GLN A 184 -3.50 -24.08 14.47
C GLN A 184 -2.28 -23.56 13.71
N GLY A 185 -2.07 -23.99 12.46
CA GLY A 185 -0.96 -23.49 11.63
C GLY A 185 -1.12 -22.01 11.30
N TYR A 186 -2.35 -21.58 11.01
CA TYR A 186 -2.66 -20.16 10.77
C TYR A 186 -2.58 -19.34 12.05
N ASP A 187 -3.04 -19.87 13.19
CA ASP A 187 -2.92 -19.19 14.49
C ASP A 187 -1.46 -18.91 14.86
N SER A 188 -0.60 -19.91 14.64
CA SER A 188 0.82 -19.81 14.98
C SER A 188 1.54 -18.81 14.07
N LEU A 189 1.28 -18.87 12.75
CA LEU A 189 1.81 -17.90 11.80
C LEU A 189 1.30 -16.47 12.11
N TYR A 190 0.01 -16.35 12.39
CA TYR A 190 -0.63 -15.08 12.75
C TYR A 190 0.02 -14.46 13.99
N SER A 191 0.14 -15.23 15.07
CA SER A 191 0.64 -14.71 16.33
C SER A 191 2.15 -14.42 16.28
N LEU A 192 2.90 -15.16 15.46
CA LEU A 192 4.31 -14.88 15.18
C LEU A 192 4.48 -13.51 14.51
N ILE A 193 3.69 -13.26 13.47
CA ILE A 193 3.70 -11.98 12.74
C ILE A 193 3.22 -10.84 13.67
N GLU A 194 2.25 -11.09 14.56
CA GLU A 194 1.68 -10.08 15.47
C GLU A 194 2.66 -9.57 16.50
N CYS A 195 3.30 -10.48 17.23
CA CYS A 195 3.92 -10.10 18.47
C CYS A 195 5.41 -9.81 18.34
N HIS A 196 6.09 -10.28 17.27
CA HIS A 196 7.55 -10.40 17.33
C HIS A 196 8.32 -10.14 16.04
N ILE A 197 7.69 -10.16 14.86
CA ILE A 197 8.39 -9.82 13.60
C ILE A 197 8.22 -8.33 13.33
N ASP A 198 9.30 -7.56 13.50
CA ASP A 198 9.33 -6.18 13.00
C ASP A 198 9.49 -6.17 11.47
N LEU A 199 8.37 -6.22 10.75
CA LEU A 199 8.32 -6.09 9.29
C LEU A 199 8.56 -4.66 8.78
N GLY A 200 8.73 -3.69 9.68
CA GLY A 200 9.25 -2.36 9.33
C GLY A 200 10.75 -2.37 9.01
N VAL A 201 11.46 -3.44 9.36
CA VAL A 201 12.86 -3.65 8.97
C VAL A 201 12.91 -4.20 7.54
N PRO A 202 13.51 -3.49 6.56
CA PRO A 202 13.51 -3.90 5.15
C PRO A 202 14.07 -5.31 4.91
N GLU A 203 15.09 -5.71 5.66
CA GLU A 203 15.75 -7.02 5.55
C GLU A 203 14.79 -8.16 5.96
N ASN A 204 14.02 -7.95 7.03
CA ASN A 204 13.04 -8.93 7.49
C ASN A 204 11.95 -9.17 6.45
N LEU A 205 11.45 -8.06 5.89
CA LEU A 205 10.43 -8.11 4.86
C LEU A 205 10.95 -8.72 3.55
N ALA A 206 12.22 -8.45 3.19
CA ALA A 206 12.87 -9.04 2.02
C ALA A 206 13.01 -10.57 2.15
N GLN A 207 13.46 -11.07 3.32
CA GLN A 207 13.55 -12.51 3.57
C GLN A 207 12.18 -13.18 3.49
N LEU A 208 11.15 -12.57 4.08
CA LEU A 208 9.78 -13.08 4.01
C LEU A 208 9.28 -13.12 2.56
N ALA A 209 9.55 -12.07 1.78
CA ALA A 209 9.17 -11.98 0.38
C ALA A 209 9.89 -13.00 -0.52
N GLU A 210 11.17 -13.25 -0.24
CA GLU A 210 11.96 -14.28 -0.92
C GLU A 210 11.37 -15.66 -0.64
N GLY A 211 11.09 -15.96 0.64
CA GLY A 211 10.45 -17.20 1.07
C GLY A 211 9.07 -17.42 0.48
N ALA A 212 8.26 -16.38 0.33
CA ALA A 212 6.94 -16.44 -0.27
C ALA A 212 6.93 -16.93 -1.73
N GLY A 213 8.09 -16.98 -2.40
CA GLY A 213 8.23 -17.48 -3.77
C GLY A 213 8.89 -16.48 -4.71
N GLY A 214 9.93 -15.79 -4.25
CA GLY A 214 10.83 -15.01 -5.11
C GLY A 214 10.55 -13.52 -5.22
N GLY A 215 9.84 -12.91 -4.26
CA GLY A 215 9.78 -11.44 -4.13
C GLY A 215 8.42 -10.86 -3.73
N PHE A 216 8.36 -9.52 -3.68
CA PHE A 216 7.20 -8.78 -3.20
C PHE A 216 5.90 -9.07 -3.94
N TYR A 217 5.96 -9.34 -5.26
CA TYR A 217 4.78 -9.70 -6.05
C TYR A 217 4.07 -10.93 -5.47
N ARG A 218 4.82 -12.00 -5.17
CA ARG A 218 4.27 -13.24 -4.63
C ARG A 218 3.78 -13.05 -3.20
N LEU A 219 4.51 -12.29 -2.38
CA LEU A 219 4.05 -11.93 -1.04
C LEU A 219 2.74 -11.14 -1.09
N GLY A 220 2.62 -10.17 -1.98
CA GLY A 220 1.39 -9.39 -2.19
C GLY A 220 0.20 -10.28 -2.58
N PHE A 221 0.42 -11.24 -3.48
CA PHE A 221 -0.58 -12.24 -3.83
C PHE A 221 -1.06 -13.03 -2.60
N LEU A 222 -0.14 -13.55 -1.78
CA LEU A 222 -0.46 -14.34 -0.59
C LEU A 222 -1.23 -13.51 0.45
N VAL A 223 -0.82 -12.26 0.68
CA VAL A 223 -1.49 -11.32 1.60
C VAL A 223 -2.94 -11.10 1.16
N VAL A 224 -3.17 -10.73 -0.11
CA VAL A 224 -4.53 -10.49 -0.63
C VAL A 224 -5.36 -11.78 -0.61
N ARG A 225 -4.76 -12.92 -0.97
CA ARG A 225 -5.42 -14.23 -0.94
C ARG A 225 -5.86 -14.60 0.47
N GLN A 226 -5.00 -14.41 1.48
CA GLN A 226 -5.35 -14.64 2.88
C GLN A 226 -6.52 -13.74 3.32
N MET A 227 -6.44 -12.43 3.02
CA MET A 227 -7.52 -11.50 3.37
C MET A 227 -8.86 -11.91 2.78
N ARG A 228 -8.88 -12.32 1.50
CA ARG A 228 -10.09 -12.81 0.82
C ARG A 228 -10.56 -14.17 1.34
N ARG A 229 -9.67 -15.02 1.84
CA ARG A 229 -10.05 -16.29 2.50
C ARG A 229 -10.75 -16.02 3.84
N VAL A 230 -10.30 -15.01 4.58
CA VAL A 230 -10.91 -14.60 5.86
C VAL A 230 -12.23 -13.85 5.63
N LEU A 231 -12.35 -13.08 4.55
CA LEU A 231 -13.56 -12.36 4.15
C LEU A 231 -13.91 -12.66 2.67
N PRO A 232 -14.56 -13.81 2.39
CA PRO A 232 -14.90 -14.20 1.02
C PRO A 232 -16.01 -13.36 0.39
N SER A 233 -16.89 -12.76 1.20
CA SER A 233 -17.95 -11.87 0.74
C SER A 233 -18.27 -10.79 1.79
N ARG A 234 -19.03 -9.76 1.39
CA ARG A 234 -19.46 -8.66 2.25
C ARG A 234 -20.41 -9.11 3.37
N ASP A 235 -21.15 -10.19 3.17
CA ASP A 235 -22.20 -10.65 4.10
C ASP A 235 -21.67 -11.49 5.27
N VAL A 236 -20.35 -11.71 5.34
CA VAL A 236 -19.75 -12.52 6.39
C VAL A 236 -19.66 -11.74 7.70
N VAL A 237 -20.20 -12.33 8.77
CA VAL A 237 -20.02 -11.83 10.13
C VAL A 237 -18.60 -12.12 10.60
N LEU A 238 -17.85 -11.08 10.94
CA LEU A 238 -16.47 -11.20 11.38
C LEU A 238 -16.39 -11.77 12.80
N SER A 239 -15.57 -12.80 12.97
CA SER A 239 -15.17 -13.29 14.30
C SER A 239 -14.14 -12.35 14.93
N GLU A 240 -13.97 -12.40 16.27
CA GLU A 240 -12.90 -11.64 16.94
C GLU A 240 -11.52 -11.96 16.35
N ARG A 241 -11.27 -13.25 16.04
CA ARG A 241 -10.05 -13.72 15.40
C ARG A 241 -9.83 -13.11 14.01
N SER A 242 -10.90 -12.99 13.21
CA SER A 242 -10.85 -12.34 11.89
C SER A 242 -10.48 -10.85 12.01
N ILE A 243 -10.98 -10.18 13.04
CA ILE A 243 -10.71 -8.75 13.29
C ILE A 243 -9.26 -8.54 13.71
N SER A 244 -8.74 -9.38 14.62
CA SER A 244 -7.33 -9.33 15.01
C SER A 244 -6.43 -9.64 13.80
N PHE A 245 -6.81 -10.62 12.98
CA PHE A 245 -6.15 -10.89 11.69
C PHE A 245 -6.04 -9.65 10.80
N PHE A 246 -7.15 -8.93 10.56
CA PHE A 246 -7.09 -7.71 9.76
C PHE A 246 -6.27 -6.62 10.45
N HIS A 247 -6.40 -6.43 11.76
CA HIS A 247 -5.64 -5.43 12.48
C HIS A 247 -4.13 -5.60 12.26
N LEU A 248 -3.64 -6.82 12.39
CA LEU A 248 -2.22 -7.13 12.21
C LEU A 248 -1.72 -6.78 10.81
N ILE A 249 -2.35 -7.36 9.78
CA ILE A 249 -1.87 -7.18 8.41
C ILE A 249 -1.93 -5.70 8.03
N LEU A 250 -2.98 -4.99 8.45
CA LEU A 250 -3.13 -3.57 8.17
C LEU A 250 -2.14 -2.72 8.97
N ALA A 251 -1.82 -3.07 10.21
CA ALA A 251 -0.79 -2.38 10.99
C ALA A 251 0.60 -2.50 10.33
N ILE A 252 0.91 -3.68 9.77
CA ILE A 252 2.16 -3.92 9.02
C ILE A 252 2.19 -3.06 7.76
N LEU A 253 1.12 -3.09 6.96
CA LEU A 253 1.05 -2.30 5.74
C LEU A 253 1.14 -0.80 6.03
N HIS A 254 0.50 -0.33 7.11
CA HIS A 254 0.57 1.05 7.53
C HIS A 254 1.99 1.46 7.94
N LYS A 255 2.68 0.64 8.76
CA LYS A 255 4.06 0.90 9.19
C LYS A 255 5.04 0.98 8.02
N ILE A 256 4.85 0.13 7.01
CA ILE A 256 5.70 0.09 5.80
C ILE A 256 5.57 1.40 5.00
N GLU A 257 4.37 1.96 4.89
CA GLU A 257 4.13 3.20 4.15
C GLU A 257 4.63 4.45 4.88
N ASP A 258 4.55 4.48 6.22
CA ASP A 258 5.04 5.60 7.03
C ASP A 258 6.56 5.84 6.87
N ILE A 259 7.33 4.78 6.59
CA ILE A 259 8.79 4.83 6.43
C ILE A 259 9.21 5.60 5.15
N ILE A 260 8.38 5.61 4.11
CA ILE A 260 8.72 6.26 2.81
C ILE A 260 8.36 7.75 2.79
N ALA A 261 7.41 8.19 3.63
CA ALA A 261 6.94 9.57 3.67
C ALA A 261 8.02 10.61 4.05
N VAL A 262 9.15 10.17 4.60
CA VAL A 262 10.27 11.04 5.05
C VAL A 262 11.15 11.54 3.89
N GLY A 263 10.99 10.98 2.67
CA GLY A 263 11.94 11.18 1.56
C GLY A 263 11.46 11.98 0.33
N GLN A 264 10.55 12.95 0.45
CA GLN A 264 10.09 13.91 -0.59
C GLN A 264 9.61 13.37 -1.98
N VAL A 265 9.71 12.07 -2.26
CA VAL A 265 9.11 11.43 -3.42
C VAL A 265 8.08 10.44 -2.88
N TYR A 266 6.80 10.74 -3.11
CA TYR A 266 5.65 9.89 -2.74
C TYR A 266 5.62 8.60 -3.58
N ALA A 267 6.69 7.81 -3.53
CA ALA A 267 6.73 6.49 -4.11
C ALA A 267 6.04 5.52 -3.14
N LEU A 268 5.18 4.65 -3.66
CA LEU A 268 4.64 3.55 -2.86
C LEU A 268 5.75 2.54 -2.54
N HIS A 269 5.63 1.85 -1.41
CA HIS A 269 6.53 0.75 -1.11
C HIS A 269 6.42 -0.35 -2.18
N PRO A 270 7.52 -1.06 -2.54
CA PRO A 270 7.47 -2.17 -3.49
C PRO A 270 6.41 -3.23 -3.18
N LEU A 271 6.16 -3.50 -1.90
CA LEU A 271 5.07 -4.38 -1.46
C LEU A 271 3.70 -3.82 -1.85
N THR A 272 3.45 -2.53 -1.65
CA THR A 272 2.17 -1.90 -2.00
C THR A 272 1.96 -1.89 -3.51
N VAL A 273 3.01 -1.62 -4.29
CA VAL A 273 2.98 -1.78 -5.76
C VAL A 273 2.63 -3.22 -6.14
N ALA A 274 3.20 -4.21 -5.46
CA ALA A 274 2.89 -5.63 -5.67
C ALA A 274 1.46 -6.02 -5.26
N LEU A 275 0.87 -5.36 -4.28
CA LEU A 275 -0.50 -5.62 -3.81
C LEU A 275 -1.56 -5.12 -4.82
N LEU A 276 -1.26 -4.06 -5.58
CA LEU A 276 -2.22 -3.44 -6.52
C LEU A 276 -2.74 -4.42 -7.60
N PRO A 277 -1.90 -5.12 -8.38
CA PRO A 277 -2.37 -6.08 -9.39
C PRO A 277 -3.23 -7.22 -8.83
N HIS A 278 -3.11 -7.51 -7.53
CA HIS A 278 -3.88 -8.56 -6.87
C HIS A 278 -5.24 -8.05 -6.34
N GLY A 279 -5.57 -6.77 -6.51
CA GLY A 279 -6.85 -6.18 -6.12
C GLY A 279 -6.95 -5.92 -4.61
N ILE A 280 -5.88 -5.39 -4.03
CA ILE A 280 -5.86 -4.94 -2.62
C ILE A 280 -6.89 -3.84 -2.37
N VAL A 281 -7.13 -2.94 -3.33
CA VAL A 281 -8.05 -1.81 -3.16
C VAL A 281 -9.48 -2.29 -2.98
N LYS A 282 -9.97 -3.18 -3.85
CA LYS A 282 -11.22 -3.91 -3.64
C LYS A 282 -11.28 -4.63 -2.29
N THR A 283 -10.19 -5.30 -1.92
CA THR A 283 -10.13 -6.10 -0.68
C THR A 283 -10.23 -5.22 0.56
N LEU A 284 -9.43 -4.14 0.64
CA LEU A 284 -9.46 -3.16 1.73
C LEU A 284 -10.81 -2.45 1.82
N THR A 285 -11.41 -2.08 0.68
CA THR A 285 -12.73 -1.44 0.67
C THR A 285 -13.81 -2.40 1.22
N THR A 286 -13.75 -3.68 0.84
CA THR A 286 -14.68 -4.70 1.34
C THR A 286 -14.48 -4.96 2.84
N ILE A 287 -13.22 -5.00 3.32
CA ILE A 287 -12.89 -5.12 4.74
C ILE A 287 -13.44 -3.91 5.51
N ALA A 288 -13.17 -2.69 5.05
CA ALA A 288 -13.66 -1.46 5.67
C ALA A 288 -15.19 -1.43 5.72
N TRP A 289 -15.86 -1.84 4.63
CA TRP A 289 -17.32 -1.96 4.58
C TRP A 289 -17.85 -2.91 5.63
N THR A 290 -17.27 -4.11 5.74
CA THR A 290 -17.72 -5.13 6.70
C THR A 290 -17.47 -4.68 8.13
N LEU A 291 -16.30 -4.11 8.41
CA LEU A 291 -15.96 -3.57 9.73
C LEU A 291 -16.88 -2.42 10.15
N SER A 292 -17.27 -1.54 9.22
CA SER A 292 -18.17 -0.41 9.50
C SER A 292 -19.56 -0.84 9.98
N ARG A 293 -19.97 -2.07 9.64
CA ARG A 293 -21.26 -2.66 9.99
C ARG A 293 -21.17 -3.70 11.11
N THR A 294 -19.95 -4.07 11.51
CA THR A 294 -19.74 -5.06 12.56
C THR A 294 -20.03 -4.46 13.92
N THR A 295 -21.09 -4.93 14.59
CA THR A 295 -21.40 -4.56 15.98
C THR A 295 -21.03 -5.71 16.90
N ILE A 296 -20.17 -5.43 17.89
CA ILE A 296 -19.73 -6.46 18.85
C ILE A 296 -20.44 -6.21 20.15
N THR A 297 -21.37 -7.09 20.46
CA THR A 297 -22.30 -6.94 21.58
C THR A 297 -21.63 -7.19 22.93
N LYS A 298 -20.58 -8.02 23.00
CA LYS A 298 -19.78 -8.27 24.22
C LYS A 298 -18.34 -8.70 23.85
N PRO A 299 -17.33 -7.83 23.94
CA PRO A 299 -15.95 -8.22 23.66
C PRO A 299 -15.38 -9.12 24.76
N THR A 300 -14.73 -10.22 24.40
CA THR A 300 -13.88 -10.98 25.34
C THR A 300 -12.52 -10.29 25.48
N LYS A 301 -12.16 -9.82 26.69
CA LYS A 301 -10.90 -9.06 26.92
C LYS A 301 -9.64 -9.92 26.69
N PRO A 302 -8.52 -9.33 26.23
CA PRO A 302 -8.37 -8.01 25.59
C PRO A 302 -8.79 -8.09 24.11
N PHE A 303 -9.71 -7.22 23.70
CA PHE A 303 -10.31 -7.24 22.36
C PHE A 303 -9.89 -6.01 21.54
N ILE A 304 -9.50 -6.22 20.29
CA ILE A 304 -9.17 -5.13 19.35
C ILE A 304 -10.47 -4.60 18.75
N ALA A 305 -10.84 -3.36 19.12
CA ALA A 305 -12.05 -2.74 18.60
C ALA A 305 -12.04 -2.70 17.05
N PRO A 306 -13.17 -2.97 16.34
CA PRO A 306 -13.22 -3.01 14.88
C PRO A 306 -12.81 -1.69 14.23
N ASN A 307 -12.95 -0.59 14.97
CA ASN A 307 -12.55 0.75 14.55
C ASN A 307 -11.05 0.85 14.22
N VAL A 308 -10.18 0.09 14.87
CA VAL A 308 -8.73 0.16 14.60
C VAL A 308 -8.38 -0.40 13.21
N PRO A 309 -8.71 -1.66 12.85
CA PRO A 309 -8.50 -2.15 11.49
C PRO A 309 -9.33 -1.37 10.45
N PHE A 310 -10.49 -0.82 10.83
CA PHE A 310 -11.26 0.05 9.95
C PHE A 310 -10.47 1.31 9.58
N THR A 311 -9.96 2.04 10.58
CA THR A 311 -9.10 3.22 10.39
C THR A 311 -7.87 2.89 9.56
N ASN A 312 -7.17 1.79 9.86
CA ASN A 312 -5.98 1.40 9.10
C ASN A 312 -6.33 1.10 7.63
N SER A 313 -7.48 0.49 7.36
CA SER A 313 -7.95 0.24 5.98
C SER A 313 -8.13 1.56 5.21
N LEU A 314 -8.79 2.55 5.82
CA LEU A 314 -8.99 3.87 5.20
C LEU A 314 -7.68 4.63 5.03
N SER A 315 -6.79 4.58 6.02
CA SER A 315 -5.47 5.22 5.96
C SER A 315 -4.64 4.71 4.78
N ILE A 316 -4.53 3.37 4.63
CA ILE A 316 -3.81 2.74 3.52
C ILE A 316 -4.47 3.07 2.18
N LEU A 317 -5.81 3.03 2.09
CA LEU A 317 -6.52 3.44 0.88
C LEU A 317 -6.22 4.91 0.53
N GLY A 318 -6.24 5.81 1.51
CA GLY A 318 -5.87 7.21 1.34
C GLY A 318 -4.47 7.37 0.76
N GLN A 319 -3.48 6.65 1.31
CA GLN A 319 -2.10 6.63 0.82
C GLN A 319 -1.98 6.11 -0.62
N ILE A 320 -2.68 5.01 -0.95
CA ILE A 320 -2.74 4.47 -2.32
C ILE A 320 -3.35 5.50 -3.28
N PHE A 321 -4.41 6.18 -2.90
CA PHE A 321 -5.08 7.11 -3.81
C PHE A 321 -4.29 8.38 -4.08
N VAL A 322 -3.49 8.84 -3.11
CA VAL A 322 -2.60 9.99 -3.31
C VAL A 322 -1.30 9.62 -4.01
N SER A 323 -1.02 8.35 -4.26
CA SER A 323 0.17 7.98 -5.03
C SER A 323 0.10 8.45 -6.49
N PRO A 324 1.25 8.54 -7.20
CA PRO A 324 1.24 8.62 -8.65
C PRO A 324 0.37 7.49 -9.22
N ASN A 325 -0.59 7.83 -10.07
CA ASN A 325 -1.60 6.92 -10.64
C ASN A 325 -2.70 6.39 -9.70
N GLY A 326 -2.82 6.87 -8.45
CA GLY A 326 -3.90 6.46 -7.55
C GLY A 326 -5.32 6.67 -8.12
N HIS A 327 -5.48 7.60 -9.08
CA HIS A 327 -6.73 7.87 -9.78
C HIS A 327 -7.24 6.67 -10.60
N GLN A 328 -6.35 5.74 -10.95
CA GLN A 328 -6.70 4.52 -11.66
C GLN A 328 -7.33 3.48 -10.73
N GLN A 329 -7.07 3.58 -9.42
CA GLN A 329 -7.55 2.64 -8.40
C GLN A 329 -8.89 3.07 -7.79
N LEU A 330 -9.16 4.37 -7.77
CA LEU A 330 -10.36 4.94 -7.16
C LEU A 330 -11.69 4.40 -7.74
N PRO A 331 -11.84 4.15 -9.07
CA PRO A 331 -13.05 3.54 -9.61
C PRO A 331 -13.36 2.18 -9.00
N GLU A 332 -12.36 1.30 -8.83
CA GLU A 332 -12.55 -0.02 -8.21
C GLU A 332 -13.06 0.14 -6.77
N ALA A 333 -12.50 1.08 -6.00
CA ALA A 333 -12.95 1.36 -4.64
C ALA A 333 -14.39 1.87 -4.60
N LEU A 334 -14.76 2.79 -5.50
CA LEU A 334 -16.13 3.32 -5.60
C LEU A 334 -17.14 2.21 -5.93
N GLU A 335 -16.85 1.37 -6.93
CA GLU A 335 -17.65 0.18 -7.28
C GLU A 335 -17.70 -0.84 -6.13
N CYS A 336 -16.68 -0.83 -5.26
CA CYS A 336 -16.64 -1.66 -4.07
C CYS A 336 -17.35 -1.05 -2.84
N GLY A 337 -18.09 0.05 -3.01
CA GLY A 337 -18.89 0.67 -1.95
C GLY A 337 -18.11 1.66 -1.08
N LEU A 338 -17.00 2.23 -1.55
CA LEU A 338 -16.22 3.22 -0.77
C LEU A 338 -17.09 4.37 -0.23
N LEU A 339 -18.08 4.85 -0.97
CA LEU A 339 -18.97 5.90 -0.46
C LEU A 339 -19.85 5.43 0.70
N GLU A 340 -20.40 4.21 0.62
CA GLU A 340 -21.16 3.63 1.74
C GLU A 340 -20.28 3.52 2.98
N VAL A 341 -19.01 3.13 2.82
CA VAL A 341 -18.03 3.05 3.91
C VAL A 341 -17.83 4.42 4.56
N LEU A 342 -17.61 5.46 3.76
CA LEU A 342 -17.36 6.82 4.24
C LEU A 342 -18.59 7.41 4.95
N VAL A 343 -19.79 7.16 4.43
CA VAL A 343 -21.06 7.59 5.04
C VAL A 343 -21.35 6.80 6.33
N SER A 344 -21.04 5.49 6.35
CA SER A 344 -21.23 4.61 7.51
C SER A 344 -20.21 4.83 8.62
N ALA A 345 -19.07 5.47 8.32
CA ALA A 345 -18.00 5.72 9.29
C ALA A 345 -18.51 6.45 10.55
N GLY A 346 -19.62 7.19 10.50
CA GLY A 346 -20.20 7.78 11.70
C GLY A 346 -19.30 8.87 12.31
N THR A 347 -19.17 8.91 13.64
CA THR A 347 -18.53 10.02 14.36
C THR A 347 -17.00 9.89 14.42
N SER A 348 -16.33 10.86 13.79
CA SER A 348 -14.88 11.18 13.86
C SER A 348 -13.90 10.14 13.30
N PHE A 349 -13.84 10.03 11.98
CA PHE A 349 -12.72 9.37 11.30
C PHE A 349 -12.00 10.38 10.41
N LEU A 350 -10.86 10.88 10.88
CA LEU A 350 -10.00 11.83 10.15
C LEU A 350 -9.64 11.29 8.76
N GLU A 351 -9.51 9.97 8.62
CA GLU A 351 -9.21 9.28 7.38
C GLU A 351 -10.37 9.37 6.38
N ALA A 352 -11.62 9.32 6.85
CA ALA A 352 -12.79 9.49 5.99
C ALA A 352 -12.88 10.92 5.46
N GLU A 353 -12.67 11.92 6.32
CA GLU A 353 -12.60 13.32 5.90
C GLU A 353 -11.46 13.57 4.92
N TYR A 354 -10.29 12.99 5.19
CA TYR A 354 -9.14 13.04 4.30
C TYR A 354 -9.47 12.48 2.93
N ILE A 355 -10.06 11.28 2.84
CA ILE A 355 -10.46 10.70 1.56
C ILE A 355 -11.48 11.61 0.85
N ILE A 356 -12.51 12.11 1.53
CA ILE A 356 -13.52 12.98 0.90
C ILE A 356 -12.88 14.25 0.31
N LEU A 357 -12.11 14.98 1.12
CA LEU A 357 -11.63 16.31 0.76
C LEU A 357 -10.32 16.31 -0.03
N LYS A 358 -9.43 15.34 0.23
CA LYS A 358 -8.09 15.27 -0.37
C LYS A 358 -7.99 14.26 -1.51
N VAL A 359 -8.90 13.28 -1.57
CA VAL A 359 -8.95 12.30 -2.66
C VAL A 359 -10.16 12.52 -3.55
N LEU A 360 -11.40 12.39 -3.06
CA LEU A 360 -12.57 12.45 -3.95
C LEU A 360 -12.70 13.81 -4.64
N VAL A 361 -12.54 14.92 -3.91
CA VAL A 361 -12.64 16.27 -4.52
C VAL A 361 -11.64 16.45 -5.67
N PRO A 362 -10.32 16.25 -5.54
CA PRO A 362 -9.43 16.47 -6.69
C PRO A 362 -9.60 15.44 -7.82
N PHE A 363 -10.04 14.23 -7.50
CA PHE A 363 -10.08 13.12 -8.46
C PHE A 363 -11.39 13.04 -9.25
N THR A 364 -12.43 13.77 -8.86
CA THR A 364 -13.64 13.98 -9.69
C THR A 364 -13.38 14.80 -10.96
N LEU A 365 -12.12 15.11 -11.27
CA LEU A 365 -11.72 15.68 -12.56
C LEU A 365 -11.47 14.61 -13.62
N TYR A 366 -11.33 13.35 -13.20
CA TYR A 366 -11.10 12.22 -14.09
C TYR A 366 -12.44 11.59 -14.53
N HIS A 367 -12.52 11.29 -15.83
CA HIS A 367 -13.68 10.70 -16.50
C HIS A 367 -14.03 9.34 -15.91
N ASN A 368 -13.04 8.46 -15.72
CA ASN A 368 -13.25 7.14 -15.13
C ASN A 368 -13.79 7.21 -13.69
N VAL A 369 -13.26 8.14 -12.88
CA VAL A 369 -13.71 8.36 -11.50
C VAL A 369 -15.14 8.88 -11.47
N LEU A 370 -15.48 9.86 -12.32
CA LEU A 370 -16.84 10.38 -12.39
C LEU A 370 -17.85 9.33 -12.86
N SER A 371 -17.46 8.45 -13.79
CA SER A 371 -18.31 7.35 -14.24
C SER A 371 -18.68 6.41 -13.09
N ALA A 372 -17.69 5.99 -12.28
CA ALA A 372 -17.93 5.15 -11.12
C ALA A 372 -18.69 5.91 -10.00
N LEU A 373 -18.37 7.20 -9.84
CA LEU A 373 -19.00 8.05 -8.84
C LEU A 373 -20.50 8.25 -9.08
N ASP A 374 -20.94 8.39 -10.34
CA ASP A 374 -22.36 8.55 -10.68
C ASP A 374 -23.20 7.38 -10.15
N VAL A 375 -22.68 6.15 -10.27
CA VAL A 375 -23.32 4.93 -9.77
C VAL A 375 -23.28 4.90 -8.24
N ALA A 376 -22.10 5.06 -7.65
CA ALA A 376 -21.93 4.98 -6.20
C ALA A 376 -22.77 6.03 -5.43
N LEU A 377 -22.97 7.21 -6.02
CA LEU A 377 -23.80 8.27 -5.42
C LEU A 377 -25.29 7.96 -5.40
N LEU A 378 -25.77 7.07 -6.29
CA LEU A 378 -27.15 6.57 -6.26
C LEU A 378 -27.33 5.58 -5.12
N GLU A 379 -26.33 4.72 -4.88
CA GLU A 379 -26.35 3.68 -3.85
C GLU A 379 -26.42 4.28 -2.43
N VAL A 380 -25.75 5.42 -2.19
CA VAL A 380 -25.75 6.09 -0.88
C VAL A 380 -26.90 7.08 -0.66
N ALA A 381 -27.77 7.29 -1.65
CA ALA A 381 -28.79 8.35 -1.60
C ALA A 381 -29.78 8.21 -0.42
N GLU A 382 -30.06 6.98 0.01
CA GLU A 382 -30.89 6.73 1.19
C GLU A 382 -30.13 6.98 2.50
N MET A 383 -28.86 6.57 2.55
CA MET A 383 -27.99 6.76 3.71
C MET A 383 -27.71 8.25 4.00
N GLU A 384 -27.67 9.09 2.96
CA GLU A 384 -27.54 10.55 3.10
C GLU A 384 -28.67 11.19 3.91
N ARG A 385 -29.84 10.52 3.98
CA ARG A 385 -31.02 11.02 4.71
C ARG A 385 -31.09 10.49 6.15
N ASP A 386 -30.17 9.63 6.54
CA ASP A 386 -30.12 9.08 7.90
C ASP A 386 -29.70 10.18 8.90
N ASP A 387 -30.53 10.39 9.93
CA ASP A 387 -30.27 11.34 11.02
C ASP A 387 -28.92 11.11 11.71
N LYS A 388 -28.46 9.86 11.81
CA LYS A 388 -27.16 9.51 12.39
C LYS A 388 -26.02 10.05 11.53
N PHE A 389 -26.14 9.96 10.21
CA PHE A 389 -25.15 10.50 9.28
C PHE A 389 -25.17 12.03 9.30
N LEU A 390 -26.34 12.67 9.27
CA LEU A 390 -26.47 14.13 9.30
C LEU A 390 -25.85 14.77 10.54
N ARG A 391 -25.74 14.03 11.65
CA ARG A 391 -25.11 14.46 12.90
C ARG A 391 -23.62 14.10 13.02
N SER A 392 -23.06 13.41 12.03
CA SER A 392 -21.65 12.98 12.04
C SER A 392 -20.69 14.11 11.65
N GLU A 393 -19.43 14.04 12.09
CA GLU A 393 -18.38 14.99 11.69
C GLU A 393 -18.08 14.92 10.19
N VAL A 394 -18.14 13.69 9.64
CA VAL A 394 -17.95 13.41 8.21
C VAL A 394 -18.95 14.18 7.33
N TYR A 395 -20.16 14.48 7.84
CA TYR A 395 -21.19 15.23 7.09
C TYR A 395 -20.72 16.64 6.67
N LEU A 396 -19.87 17.30 7.45
CA LEU A 396 -19.32 18.62 7.06
C LEU A 396 -18.40 18.49 5.83
N SER A 397 -17.59 17.43 5.78
CA SER A 397 -16.77 17.14 4.60
C SER A 397 -17.63 16.70 3.42
N TRP A 398 -18.66 15.89 3.67
CA TRP A 398 -19.62 15.43 2.67
C TRP A 398 -20.40 16.56 2.02
N SER A 399 -20.97 17.47 2.83
CA SER A 399 -21.75 18.62 2.36
C SER A 399 -20.93 19.60 1.51
N ARG A 400 -19.60 19.62 1.67
CA ARG A 400 -18.69 20.35 0.77
C ARG A 400 -18.41 19.59 -0.52
N PHE A 401 -18.21 18.29 -0.44
CA PHE A 401 -17.92 17.43 -1.58
C PHE A 401 -19.13 17.28 -2.53
N ARG A 402 -20.31 17.01 -2.00
CA ARG A 402 -21.51 16.65 -2.76
C ARG A 402 -21.90 17.68 -3.85
N PRO A 403 -21.93 19.00 -3.59
CA PRO A 403 -22.19 19.99 -4.64
C PRO A 403 -21.12 20.02 -5.73
N ILE A 404 -19.84 19.84 -5.36
CA ILE A 404 -18.72 19.77 -6.31
C ILE A 404 -18.89 18.56 -7.23
N ALA A 405 -19.14 17.39 -6.66
CA ALA A 405 -19.37 16.15 -7.38
C ALA A 405 -20.55 16.27 -8.34
N ASN A 406 -21.70 16.79 -7.87
CA ASN A 406 -22.90 16.95 -8.69
C ASN A 406 -22.69 17.91 -9.87
N ARG A 407 -21.99 19.03 -9.66
CA ARG A 407 -21.62 19.95 -10.75
C ARG A 407 -20.78 19.24 -11.81
N ARG A 408 -19.78 18.47 -11.40
CA ARG A 408 -18.89 17.75 -12.33
C ARG A 408 -19.60 16.61 -13.03
N LEU A 409 -20.51 15.92 -12.36
CA LEU A 409 -21.35 14.89 -12.97
C LEU A 409 -22.32 15.47 -14.00
N MET A 410 -22.84 16.67 -13.77
CA MET A 410 -23.64 17.38 -14.78
C MET A 410 -22.79 17.69 -16.03
N ILE A 411 -21.58 18.21 -15.85
CA ILE A 411 -20.63 18.45 -16.97
C ILE A 411 -20.30 17.14 -17.68
N PHE A 412 -20.00 16.09 -16.91
CA PHE A 412 -19.76 14.73 -17.41
C PHE A 412 -20.92 14.25 -18.27
N LYS A 413 -22.16 14.26 -17.77
CA LYS A 413 -23.35 13.83 -18.52
C LYS A 413 -23.54 14.62 -19.81
N ARG A 414 -23.21 15.92 -19.81
CA ARG A 414 -23.26 16.76 -21.01
C ARG A 414 -22.25 16.35 -22.07
N PHE A 415 -21.01 16.06 -21.68
CA PHE A 415 -19.90 15.82 -22.61
C PHE A 415 -19.53 14.35 -22.80
N HIS A 416 -20.11 13.41 -22.04
CA HIS A 416 -19.71 12.00 -22.01
C HIS A 416 -19.72 11.35 -23.41
N ARG A 417 -20.69 11.70 -24.24
CA ARG A 417 -20.82 11.20 -25.63
C ARG A 417 -19.90 11.90 -26.64
N GLU A 418 -19.35 13.05 -26.26
CA GLU A 418 -18.52 13.90 -27.12
C GLU A 418 -17.02 13.77 -26.78
N VAL A 419 -16.67 13.09 -25.67
CA VAL A 419 -15.27 12.90 -25.24
C VAL A 419 -14.42 12.23 -26.33
N ASP A 420 -14.98 11.23 -27.02
CA ASP A 420 -14.29 10.51 -28.11
C ASP A 420 -14.10 11.38 -29.38
N LYS A 421 -14.80 12.52 -29.47
CA LYS A 421 -14.71 13.48 -30.58
C LYS A 421 -13.93 14.74 -30.23
N ALA A 422 -13.63 14.95 -28.95
CA ALA A 422 -12.94 16.13 -28.47
C ALA A 422 -11.43 15.99 -28.70
N CYS A 423 -10.81 17.08 -29.16
CA CYS A 423 -9.35 17.13 -29.37
C CYS A 423 -8.63 16.89 -28.03
N ASP A 424 -7.81 15.83 -28.00
CA ASP A 424 -7.11 15.37 -26.81
C ASP A 424 -5.84 16.17 -26.48
N ASN A 425 -5.46 17.06 -27.39
CA ASN A 425 -4.30 17.92 -27.20
C ASN A 425 -4.67 19.07 -26.25
N ILE A 426 -4.26 18.92 -24.99
CA ILE A 426 -4.40 19.96 -23.96
C ILE A 426 -3.63 21.24 -24.36
N GLU A 427 -2.65 21.14 -25.29
CA GLU A 427 -1.84 22.25 -25.77
C GLU A 427 -2.45 22.97 -27.02
N ASP A 428 -3.19 22.28 -27.90
CA ASP A 428 -3.79 22.85 -29.14
C ASP A 428 -5.16 23.53 -28.91
N SER A 429 -5.45 24.03 -27.71
CA SER A 429 -6.54 25.00 -27.58
C SER A 429 -6.12 26.31 -28.25
N ALA A 430 -6.37 26.45 -29.55
CA ALA A 430 -5.90 27.56 -30.41
C ALA A 430 -6.47 28.96 -30.07
N ASN A 431 -7.23 29.11 -28.98
CA ASN A 431 -7.60 30.39 -28.36
C ASN A 431 -7.24 30.46 -26.87
N VAL A 432 -6.60 29.42 -26.34
CA VAL A 432 -6.20 29.27 -24.94
C VAL A 432 -4.77 28.71 -24.92
N LEU A 433 -3.76 29.56 -25.05
CA LEU A 433 -2.36 29.18 -25.02
C LEU A 433 -1.84 29.15 -23.58
N VAL A 434 -1.19 28.03 -23.25
CA VAL A 434 -0.51 27.67 -21.98
C VAL A 434 -1.44 27.18 -20.86
N VAL A 435 -1.94 25.96 -21.02
CA VAL A 435 -2.27 25.09 -19.88
C VAL A 435 -0.96 24.45 -19.39
N LYS A 436 -0.19 25.15 -18.56
CA LYS A 436 0.78 24.45 -17.71
C LYS A 436 -0.01 23.90 -16.54
N ALA A 437 -0.23 22.59 -16.53
CA ALA A 437 -0.71 21.89 -15.35
C ALA A 437 0.31 22.10 -14.24
N PHE A 438 0.04 23.03 -13.33
CA PHE A 438 0.76 23.09 -12.06
C PHE A 438 0.15 22.02 -11.17
N ILE A 439 0.58 20.77 -11.40
CA ILE A 439 0.46 19.68 -10.43
C ILE A 439 1.45 20.00 -9.32
N ILE A 440 1.15 21.02 -8.51
CA ILE A 440 1.93 21.29 -7.30
C ILE A 440 1.32 20.42 -6.22
N ALA A 441 1.95 19.26 -6.07
CA ALA A 441 1.89 18.37 -4.92
C ALA A 441 0.50 18.25 -4.25
N LEU A 442 -0.27 17.31 -4.78
CA LEU A 442 -1.16 16.40 -4.05
C LEU A 442 -2.45 16.91 -3.42
N VAL A 443 -2.73 18.22 -3.36
CA VAL A 443 -4.00 18.71 -2.77
C VAL A 443 -4.64 19.90 -3.50
N ASN A 444 -3.96 20.54 -4.45
CA ASN A 444 -4.49 21.73 -5.14
C ASN A 444 -4.31 21.61 -6.65
N VAL A 445 -5.25 20.96 -7.33
CA VAL A 445 -5.23 20.86 -8.79
C VAL A 445 -5.69 22.20 -9.38
N LYS A 446 -4.74 22.98 -9.89
CA LYS A 446 -4.98 24.29 -10.50
C LYS A 446 -4.66 24.22 -11.98
N PHE A 447 -5.62 24.56 -12.81
CA PHE A 447 -5.43 24.69 -14.25
C PHE A 447 -5.44 26.17 -14.64
N THR A 448 -4.55 26.54 -15.56
CA THR A 448 -4.50 27.87 -16.16
C THR A 448 -5.02 27.83 -17.57
N THR A 449 -5.91 28.74 -17.94
CA THR A 449 -6.28 29.03 -19.33
C THR A 449 -5.80 30.43 -19.66
N GLY A 450 -4.96 30.63 -20.68
CA GLY A 450 -4.51 31.96 -21.10
C GLY A 450 -4.95 32.29 -22.51
N VAL A 451 -5.52 33.47 -22.77
CA VAL A 451 -5.85 33.91 -24.14
C VAL A 451 -4.72 34.80 -24.66
N MET A 452 -4.17 34.48 -25.83
CA MET A 452 -3.31 35.39 -26.59
C MET A 452 -4.11 35.98 -27.75
N ALA A 453 -3.93 37.28 -28.01
CA ALA A 453 -4.43 37.91 -29.22
C ALA A 453 -3.69 37.36 -30.45
N VAL A 454 -4.19 36.27 -31.03
CA VAL A 454 -3.88 35.90 -32.40
C VAL A 454 -4.93 36.59 -33.27
N THR A 455 -4.46 37.45 -34.18
CA THR A 455 -5.27 38.18 -35.14
C THR A 455 -6.33 37.28 -35.76
N ALA A 456 -7.59 37.59 -35.46
CA ALA A 456 -8.79 36.91 -35.92
C ALA A 456 -8.98 37.07 -37.44
N LYS A 457 -8.17 36.39 -38.25
CA LYS A 457 -8.38 36.21 -39.69
C LYS A 457 -7.66 34.93 -40.13
N THR A 458 -8.30 33.77 -39.96
CA THR A 458 -8.34 32.65 -40.93
C THR A 458 -8.87 31.38 -40.26
N ALA A 459 -9.71 30.66 -41.00
CA ALA A 459 -10.18 29.33 -40.67
C ALA A 459 -8.99 28.35 -40.68
N LEU A 460 -8.39 28.08 -39.53
CA LEU A 460 -7.24 27.19 -39.37
C LEU A 460 -7.27 26.18 -38.17
N PRO A 461 -8.37 25.98 -37.39
CA PRO A 461 -8.35 24.93 -36.36
C PRO A 461 -8.21 23.50 -36.92
N ALA A 462 -8.78 23.23 -38.10
CA ALA A 462 -8.85 21.88 -38.67
C ALA A 462 -7.50 21.39 -39.24
N ILE A 463 -6.67 22.28 -39.76
CA ILE A 463 -5.41 21.92 -40.45
C ILE A 463 -4.28 21.65 -39.45
N HIS A 464 -4.29 22.29 -38.27
CA HIS A 464 -3.28 22.10 -37.24
C HIS A 464 -3.44 20.77 -36.46
N CYS A 465 -4.67 20.30 -36.26
CA CYS A 465 -4.94 18.99 -35.66
C CYS A 465 -4.55 17.82 -36.59
N LEU A 466 -4.62 18.00 -37.92
CA LEU A 466 -4.29 16.98 -38.91
C LEU A 466 -2.78 16.86 -39.18
N SER A 467 -1.99 17.92 -38.98
CA SER A 467 -0.53 17.85 -39.20
C SER A 467 0.22 17.21 -38.02
N MET A 468 -0.31 17.29 -36.80
CA MET A 468 0.29 16.71 -35.59
C MET A 468 -0.15 15.28 -35.27
N SER A 469 -1.12 14.72 -36.01
CA SER A 469 -1.49 13.29 -35.86
C SER A 469 -0.45 12.34 -36.47
N ASN A 470 0.46 12.84 -37.30
CA ASN A 470 1.46 12.04 -38.01
C ASN A 470 2.87 12.12 -37.42
N SER A 471 3.12 13.04 -36.48
CA SER A 471 4.36 13.05 -35.70
C SER A 471 4.14 12.20 -34.46
N SER A 472 4.87 11.10 -34.34
CA SER A 472 5.02 10.32 -33.10
C SER A 472 5.30 11.27 -31.93
N ARG A 473 4.27 11.56 -31.14
CA ARG A 473 4.38 12.43 -29.97
C ARG A 473 5.34 11.75 -29.00
N PRO A 474 6.28 12.47 -28.36
CA PRO A 474 7.01 11.89 -27.25
C PRO A 474 5.99 11.60 -26.15
N ASP A 475 5.71 10.32 -25.91
CA ASP A 475 4.86 9.77 -24.83
C ASP A 475 5.36 10.13 -23.41
N GLU A 476 6.34 11.03 -23.30
CA GLU A 476 7.01 11.46 -22.06
C GLU A 476 6.11 12.30 -21.15
N HIS A 477 4.94 12.74 -21.63
CA HIS A 477 3.98 13.49 -20.85
C HIS A 477 2.64 12.77 -20.71
N THR A 478 2.32 12.46 -19.45
CA THR A 478 1.00 12.15 -18.89
C THR A 478 0.65 10.66 -18.81
N GLY A 479 0.70 10.10 -17.61
CA GLY A 479 -0.01 8.85 -17.25
C GLY A 479 -1.55 8.94 -17.35
N LEU A 480 -2.08 9.86 -18.15
CA LEU A 480 -3.50 10.09 -18.38
C LEU A 480 -3.90 9.51 -19.75
N ARG A 481 -5.02 8.79 -19.79
CA ARG A 481 -5.58 8.24 -21.03
C ARG A 481 -6.16 9.36 -21.91
N VAL A 482 -6.29 9.11 -23.21
CA VAL A 482 -6.86 10.07 -24.19
C VAL A 482 -8.21 10.63 -23.71
N ARG A 483 -9.11 9.76 -23.26
CA ARG A 483 -10.43 10.15 -22.74
C ARG A 483 -10.35 11.09 -21.53
N GLU A 484 -9.38 10.88 -20.66
CA GLU A 484 -9.15 11.75 -19.50
C GLU A 484 -8.74 13.15 -19.93
N ARG A 485 -7.80 13.25 -20.87
CA ARG A 485 -7.35 14.54 -21.42
C ARG A 485 -8.49 15.28 -22.14
N SER A 486 -9.23 14.57 -22.99
CA SER A 486 -10.39 15.12 -23.69
C SER A 486 -11.48 15.61 -22.74
N PHE A 487 -11.77 14.86 -21.67
CA PHE A 487 -12.76 15.26 -20.67
C PHE A 487 -12.31 16.49 -19.87
N LEU A 488 -11.06 16.50 -19.39
CA LEU A 488 -10.48 17.65 -18.67
C LEU A 488 -10.59 18.93 -19.52
N ARG A 489 -10.30 18.83 -20.82
CA ARG A 489 -10.45 19.95 -21.76
C ARG A 489 -11.91 20.41 -21.86
N SER A 490 -12.86 19.48 -22.03
CA SER A 490 -14.28 19.81 -22.11
C SER A 490 -14.78 20.52 -20.84
N MET A 491 -14.33 20.08 -19.68
CA MET A 491 -14.64 20.71 -18.40
C MET A 491 -14.06 22.13 -18.30
N MET A 492 -12.79 22.33 -18.66
CA MET A 492 -12.18 23.66 -18.68
C MET A 492 -12.90 24.61 -19.64
N ASN A 493 -13.24 24.14 -20.84
CA ASN A 493 -14.01 24.91 -21.81
C ASN A 493 -15.41 25.26 -21.28
N TYR A 494 -16.08 24.31 -20.64
CA TYR A 494 -17.40 24.54 -20.05
C TYR A 494 -17.33 25.63 -18.96
N GLU A 495 -16.37 25.54 -18.05
CA GLU A 495 -16.22 26.51 -16.96
C GLU A 495 -15.84 27.91 -17.47
N TYR A 496 -14.98 27.97 -18.49
CA TYR A 496 -14.63 29.23 -19.16
C TYR A 496 -15.85 29.85 -19.86
N CYS A 497 -16.60 29.05 -20.63
CA CYS A 497 -17.82 29.49 -21.33
C CYS A 497 -18.95 29.89 -20.38
N SER A 498 -19.01 29.27 -19.20
CA SER A 498 -20.02 29.57 -18.18
C SER A 498 -19.67 30.81 -17.36
N SER A 499 -18.55 31.48 -17.62
CA SER A 499 -18.10 32.70 -16.94
C SER A 499 -18.04 33.92 -17.87
N PRO A 500 -19.19 34.51 -18.25
CA PRO A 500 -19.24 35.70 -19.10
C PRO A 500 -18.43 36.88 -18.53
N SER A 501 -18.33 36.99 -17.20
CA SER A 501 -17.53 38.02 -16.55
C SER A 501 -16.04 37.84 -16.79
N ALA A 502 -15.53 36.60 -16.77
CA ALA A 502 -14.11 36.33 -17.02
C ALA A 502 -13.80 36.64 -18.49
N GLN A 503 -14.63 36.13 -19.41
CA GLN A 503 -14.50 36.42 -20.85
C GLN A 503 -14.51 37.92 -21.13
N ARG A 504 -15.47 38.67 -20.58
CA ARG A 504 -15.54 40.13 -20.76
C ARG A 504 -14.32 40.84 -20.21
N LYS A 505 -13.80 40.41 -19.05
CA LYS A 505 -12.58 41.00 -18.45
C LYS A 505 -11.34 40.67 -19.26
N GLU A 506 -11.19 39.44 -19.74
CA GLU A 506 -10.07 39.03 -20.60
C GLU A 506 -10.11 39.78 -21.94
N ILE A 507 -11.29 39.88 -22.57
CA ILE A 507 -11.49 40.66 -23.80
C ILE A 507 -11.19 42.14 -23.56
N ALA A 508 -11.72 42.74 -22.49
CA ALA A 508 -11.43 44.13 -22.14
C ALA A 508 -9.94 44.36 -21.88
N PHE A 509 -9.28 43.41 -21.22
CA PHE A 509 -7.85 43.47 -20.94
C PHE A 509 -7.00 43.37 -22.23
N MET A 510 -7.30 42.42 -23.11
CA MET A 510 -6.64 42.29 -24.41
C MET A 510 -6.87 43.51 -25.32
N ASN A 511 -8.05 44.13 -25.24
CA ASN A 511 -8.35 45.36 -25.98
C ASN A 511 -7.58 46.57 -25.45
N ASN A 512 -7.35 46.63 -24.13
CA ASN A 512 -6.63 47.74 -23.47
C ASN A 512 -5.11 47.62 -23.58
N ASP A 513 -4.58 46.40 -23.63
CA ASP A 513 -3.17 46.12 -23.86
C ASP A 513 -3.02 44.88 -24.74
N PRO A 514 -2.89 45.04 -26.08
CA PRO A 514 -2.78 43.92 -27.01
C PRO A 514 -1.49 43.10 -26.83
N ASN A 515 -0.54 43.56 -26.00
CA ASN A 515 0.66 42.82 -25.64
C ASN A 515 0.55 42.09 -24.29
N ALA A 516 -0.55 42.28 -23.55
CA ALA A 516 -0.76 41.63 -22.27
C ALA A 516 -1.41 40.25 -22.43
N ILE A 517 -1.06 39.34 -21.51
CA ILE A 517 -1.64 38.00 -21.44
C ILE A 517 -2.50 37.93 -20.19
N SER A 518 -3.78 37.63 -20.33
CA SER A 518 -4.63 37.30 -19.19
C SER A 518 -4.70 35.80 -18.99
N PHE A 519 -4.76 35.37 -17.74
CA PHE A 519 -5.01 33.98 -17.39
C PHE A 519 -6.20 33.89 -16.45
N THR A 520 -7.07 32.92 -16.69
CA THR A 520 -8.05 32.46 -15.72
C THR A 520 -7.51 31.21 -15.05
N LEU A 521 -7.47 31.22 -13.70
CA LEU A 521 -7.08 30.05 -12.93
C LEU A 521 -8.33 29.39 -12.36
N PHE A 522 -8.50 28.11 -12.65
CA PHE A 522 -9.60 27.33 -12.10
C PHE A 522 -9.13 26.57 -10.87
N ASP A 523 -9.76 26.84 -9.72
CA ASP A 523 -9.52 26.11 -8.47
C ASP A 523 -10.59 25.02 -8.29
N TYR A 524 -10.26 23.82 -8.73
CA TYR A 524 -11.15 22.67 -8.65
C TYR A 524 -11.21 22.06 -7.24
N THR A 525 -10.87 22.79 -6.19
CA THR A 525 -11.26 22.41 -4.82
C THR A 525 -12.56 23.08 -4.37
N LEU A 526 -13.07 24.05 -5.16
CA LEU A 526 -14.27 24.83 -4.86
C LEU A 526 -15.47 24.39 -5.70
N VAL A 527 -16.68 24.66 -5.19
CA VAL A 527 -17.97 24.43 -5.90
C VAL A 527 -18.06 25.32 -7.14
N GLU A 528 -17.62 26.56 -7.02
CA GLU A 528 -17.36 27.46 -8.15
C GLU A 528 -15.85 27.54 -8.31
N PRO A 529 -15.28 26.86 -9.32
CA PRO A 529 -13.84 26.67 -9.40
C PRO A 529 -13.13 27.91 -9.93
N LYS A 530 -13.39 29.09 -9.36
CA LYS A 530 -13.00 30.36 -9.97
C LYS A 530 -12.00 31.11 -9.10
N LEU A 531 -10.81 31.33 -9.64
CA LEU A 531 -9.88 32.31 -9.13
C LEU A 531 -9.33 33.17 -10.28
N GLU A 532 -9.76 34.42 -10.34
CA GLU A 532 -9.29 35.35 -11.38
C GLU A 532 -7.86 35.84 -11.02
N ILE A 533 -6.89 35.64 -11.92
CA ILE A 533 -5.52 36.19 -11.77
C ILE A 533 -5.12 36.96 -13.02
N THR A 534 -5.15 38.28 -12.94
CA THR A 534 -4.68 39.12 -14.04
C THR A 534 -3.15 39.21 -14.04
N VAL A 535 -2.50 38.74 -15.11
CA VAL A 535 -1.05 38.88 -15.33
C VAL A 535 -0.80 40.13 -16.16
N LYS A 536 0.06 41.04 -15.68
CA LYS A 536 0.53 42.16 -16.50
C LYS A 536 1.87 41.78 -17.11
N SER A 537 1.98 41.91 -18.44
CA SER A 537 3.26 41.82 -19.12
C SER A 537 4.09 43.03 -18.71
N VAL A 538 5.31 42.82 -18.24
CA VAL A 538 6.24 43.92 -17.96
C VAL A 538 7.32 43.83 -19.02
N THR A 539 7.28 44.77 -19.96
CA THR A 539 8.19 44.78 -21.11
C THR A 539 9.56 45.38 -20.79
N ASP A 540 9.67 46.17 -19.72
CA ASP A 540 10.94 46.77 -19.29
C ASP A 540 11.56 46.02 -18.11
N ALA A 541 12.67 45.32 -18.40
CA ALA A 541 13.50 44.66 -17.40
C ALA A 541 14.06 45.65 -16.34
N GLY A 542 14.11 46.94 -16.66
CA GLY A 542 14.57 48.01 -15.76
C GLY A 542 13.65 48.25 -14.55
N GLU A 543 12.36 47.95 -14.65
CA GLU A 543 11.41 48.17 -13.55
C GLU A 543 11.37 47.03 -12.53
N LEU A 544 11.96 45.87 -12.86
CA LEU A 544 11.67 44.63 -12.13
C LEU A 544 12.64 44.25 -11.02
N GLY A 545 13.77 44.94 -10.86
CA GLY A 545 14.78 44.55 -9.87
C GLY A 545 15.13 43.06 -9.96
N LEU A 546 15.36 42.56 -11.18
CA LEU A 546 15.52 41.13 -11.46
C LEU A 546 16.69 40.55 -10.66
N ALA A 547 16.49 39.36 -10.09
CA ALA A 547 17.53 38.65 -9.37
C ALA A 547 18.73 38.34 -10.29
N PRO A 548 19.98 38.33 -9.77
CA PRO A 548 21.21 38.22 -10.57
C PRO A 548 21.23 37.06 -11.59
N GLN A 549 20.62 35.92 -11.26
CA GLN A 549 20.53 34.75 -12.14
C GLN A 549 19.81 34.99 -13.49
N TRP A 550 18.95 36.01 -13.61
CA TRP A 550 18.24 36.29 -14.86
C TRP A 550 19.04 37.18 -15.81
N HIS A 551 20.02 37.94 -15.31
CA HIS A 551 20.85 38.78 -16.16
C HIS A 551 21.59 37.98 -17.24
N ALA A 552 22.05 36.76 -16.93
CA ALA A 552 22.71 35.89 -17.91
C ALA A 552 21.78 35.32 -18.98
N ALA A 553 20.49 35.09 -18.67
CA ALA A 553 19.51 34.65 -19.66
C ALA A 553 19.07 35.83 -20.56
N VAL A 554 18.87 37.00 -19.96
CA VAL A 554 18.54 38.26 -20.66
C VAL A 554 19.69 38.70 -21.57
N ALA A 555 20.94 38.66 -21.09
CA ALA A 555 22.13 38.98 -21.88
C ALA A 555 22.28 38.06 -23.09
N ARG A 556 22.15 36.73 -22.90
CA ARG A 556 22.24 35.76 -24.00
C ARG A 556 21.16 35.94 -25.07
N ALA A 557 19.95 36.34 -24.69
CA ALA A 557 18.91 36.64 -25.67
C ALA A 557 19.17 37.96 -26.40
N ALA A 558 19.64 38.99 -25.70
CA ALA A 558 20.03 40.25 -26.31
C ALA A 558 21.17 40.05 -27.34
N GLU A 559 22.17 39.24 -27.00
CA GLU A 559 23.29 38.89 -27.89
C GLU A 559 22.83 38.11 -29.13
N SER A 560 21.78 37.28 -29.03
CA SER A 560 21.25 36.52 -30.17
C SER A 560 20.24 37.30 -31.02
N GLY A 561 20.04 38.59 -30.76
CA GLY A 561 18.95 39.40 -31.36
C GLY A 561 17.54 38.94 -30.96
N GLY A 562 17.43 38.02 -29.99
CA GLY A 562 16.18 37.49 -29.48
C GLY A 562 15.56 38.42 -28.43
N ARG A 563 14.23 38.45 -28.34
CA ARG A 563 13.52 39.20 -27.29
C ARG A 563 13.03 38.23 -26.22
N ILE A 564 13.50 38.39 -24.97
CA ILE A 564 12.88 37.72 -23.82
C ILE A 564 11.72 38.60 -23.34
N ARG A 565 10.51 38.03 -23.35
CA ARG A 565 9.37 38.60 -22.62
C ARG A 565 9.29 37.94 -21.25
N LEU A 566 9.29 38.77 -20.20
CA LEU A 566 9.08 38.33 -18.83
C LEU A 566 7.64 38.67 -18.44
N HIS A 567 6.86 37.63 -18.14
CA HIS A 567 5.50 37.80 -17.64
C HIS A 567 5.53 37.76 -16.12
N VAL A 568 5.08 38.84 -15.47
CA VAL A 568 5.06 38.96 -14.02
C VAL A 568 3.64 38.71 -13.53
N MET A 569 3.44 37.54 -12.93
CA MET A 569 2.15 37.17 -12.38
C MET A 569 1.95 37.84 -11.03
N ARG A 570 0.96 38.72 -10.94
CA ARG A 570 0.56 39.38 -9.69
C ARG A 570 -0.68 38.68 -9.12
N ILE A 571 -0.49 37.92 -8.06
CA ILE A 571 -1.60 37.28 -7.33
C ILE A 571 -2.05 38.27 -6.24
N THR A 572 -3.28 38.78 -6.34
CA THR A 572 -3.88 39.61 -5.28
C THR A 572 -4.14 38.74 -4.04
N LYS A 573 -3.65 39.23 -2.89
CA LYS A 573 -3.27 38.40 -1.74
C LYS A 573 -4.42 38.02 -0.80
N ASP A 574 -5.64 38.51 -1.05
CA ASP A 574 -6.74 38.35 -0.09
C ASP A 574 -7.40 36.96 -0.13
N ALA A 575 -6.91 36.05 -0.99
CA ALA A 575 -7.52 34.73 -1.22
C ALA A 575 -6.61 33.51 -0.97
N PHE A 576 -5.37 33.64 -0.45
CA PHE A 576 -4.45 32.48 -0.35
C PHE A 576 -3.48 32.44 0.85
N PRO A 577 -3.23 31.25 1.44
CA PRO A 577 -1.96 30.94 2.12
C PRO A 577 -0.80 30.88 1.11
N PRO A 578 0.47 31.08 1.54
CA PRO A 578 1.61 31.25 0.63
C PRO A 578 1.84 30.00 -0.25
N LEU A 579 1.60 30.15 -1.55
CA LEU A 579 1.86 29.12 -2.57
C LEU A 579 3.38 29.00 -2.83
N ALA A 580 3.94 27.81 -2.63
CA ALA A 580 5.21 27.42 -3.20
C ALA A 580 4.98 26.95 -4.64
N ILE A 581 5.16 27.85 -5.62
CA ILE A 581 5.10 27.51 -7.05
C ILE A 581 6.50 27.01 -7.47
N PRO A 582 6.66 25.86 -8.14
CA PRO A 582 7.91 25.46 -8.78
C PRO A 582 8.09 26.30 -10.05
N GLY A 583 8.46 27.54 -9.79
CA GLY A 583 8.85 28.62 -10.67
C GLY A 583 9.27 29.70 -9.69
N ARG A 584 10.58 30.02 -9.61
CA ARG A 584 11.19 30.71 -8.46
C ARG A 584 10.32 31.88 -7.99
N VAL A 585 9.59 31.65 -6.89
CA VAL A 585 8.73 32.63 -6.23
C VAL A 585 9.63 33.54 -5.40
N TYR A 586 9.60 34.85 -5.66
CA TYR A 586 10.30 35.82 -4.81
C TYR A 586 9.28 36.49 -3.88
N GLN A 587 9.62 36.50 -2.59
CA GLN A 587 8.98 37.39 -1.61
C GLN A 587 9.81 38.66 -1.51
N GLY A 588 9.29 39.75 -2.10
CA GLY A 588 9.79 41.09 -1.83
C GLY A 588 9.06 41.68 -0.62
N VAL A 589 9.80 42.04 0.43
CA VAL A 589 9.29 42.82 1.56
C VAL A 589 9.55 44.29 1.24
N SER A 590 8.50 45.05 0.90
CA SER A 590 8.51 46.49 1.06
C SER A 590 7.21 46.94 1.74
N GLY A 591 7.32 48.03 2.51
CA GLY A 591 6.38 48.45 3.54
C GLY A 591 4.90 48.28 3.19
N THR A 592 4.17 47.69 4.14
CA THR A 592 2.71 47.53 4.26
C THR A 592 1.98 46.48 3.39
N ARG A 593 2.57 45.83 2.38
CA ARG A 593 1.93 44.67 1.70
C ARG A 593 2.96 43.64 1.20
N ARG A 594 2.96 42.41 1.73
CA ARG A 594 3.84 41.32 1.17
C ARG A 594 3.42 41.00 -0.26
N ARG A 595 4.34 41.05 -1.23
CA ARG A 595 4.12 40.70 -2.65
C ARG A 595 4.66 39.29 -2.95
N ILE A 596 3.90 38.51 -3.72
CA ILE A 596 4.35 37.23 -4.30
C ILE A 596 4.47 37.46 -5.81
N GLN A 597 5.68 37.32 -6.36
CA GLN A 597 5.95 37.43 -7.80
C GLN A 597 6.36 36.05 -8.35
N ALA A 598 5.68 35.59 -9.40
CA ALA A 598 6.10 34.46 -10.22
C ALA A 598 6.45 34.96 -11.63
N VAL A 599 7.60 34.53 -12.15
CA VAL A 599 8.14 34.96 -13.46
C VAL A 599 8.06 33.81 -14.45
N MET A 600 7.35 33.99 -15.55
CA MET A 600 7.34 33.07 -16.69
C MET A 600 8.14 33.70 -17.84
N ALA A 601 9.14 32.98 -18.36
CA ALA A 601 9.91 33.38 -19.53
C ALA A 601 9.46 32.58 -20.75
N THR A 602 9.11 33.27 -21.84
CA THR A 602 8.83 32.67 -23.14
C THR A 602 9.87 33.17 -24.15
N ARG A 603 10.49 32.23 -24.88
CA ARG A 603 11.44 32.53 -25.96
C ARG A 603 10.65 32.61 -27.27
N ARG A 604 10.80 33.71 -28.02
CA ARG A 604 10.34 33.80 -29.42
C ARG A 604 11.54 33.68 -30.34
#